data_AF-A0A084SHS6-F1
#
_entry.id   AF-A0A084SHS6-F1
#
_cell.length_a   1.000
_cell.length_b   1.000
_cell.length_c   1.000
_cell.angle_alpha   90.00
_cell.angle_beta   90.00
_cell.angle_gamma   90.00
#
_symmetry.space_group_name_H-M   'P 1'
#
loop_
_entity.id
_entity.type
_entity.pdbx_description
1 polymer ?
#
loop_
_entity_poly.entity_id
_entity_poly.type
_entity_poly.pdbx_seq_one_letter_code
_entity_poly.pdbx_strand_id
1 'polypeptide(L)'
;MSREPPIVLPISLPLLGHANPWALLLAKEEGFSLSAASLLSERYAFKSDEKPFVRELLRRKRNVWAFRCDQRRFAGDFVVVDMSEPRPERRWVVVLDLKMGAPLVLGGGGAGVQLTQAQLAVEALASRQGVITPGARYELATGDKGVILDWLRAGRRRGRSA
;
A
#
# COMPACT_ATOMS: atom_id res chain seq x y z
N MET A 1 -15.85 -5.52 22.89
CA MET A 1 -15.78 -4.37 21.97
C MET A 1 -15.18 -4.86 20.67
N SER A 2 -15.91 -4.79 19.55
CA SER A 2 -15.35 -5.19 18.25
C SER A 2 -14.25 -4.21 17.86
N ARG A 3 -13.01 -4.69 17.83
CA ARG A 3 -11.85 -3.91 17.40
C ARG A 3 -12.04 -3.53 15.93
N GLU A 4 -11.79 -2.28 15.59
CA GLU A 4 -11.85 -1.84 14.20
C GLU A 4 -10.71 -2.49 13.40
N PRO A 5 -10.95 -2.98 12.16
CA PRO A 5 -9.90 -3.62 11.38
C PRO A 5 -8.82 -2.61 10.94
N PRO A 6 -7.56 -3.04 10.77
CA PRO A 6 -6.44 -2.16 10.43
C PRO A 6 -6.61 -1.54 9.05
N ILE A 7 -6.23 -0.28 8.88
CA ILE A 7 -6.36 0.38 7.56
C ILE A 7 -5.40 -0.22 6.52
N VAL A 8 -4.24 -0.72 6.98
CA VAL A 8 -3.21 -1.29 6.10
C VAL A 8 -2.75 -2.67 6.57
N LEU A 9 -2.64 -3.61 5.63
CA LEU A 9 -2.11 -4.95 5.85
C LEU A 9 -0.82 -5.17 5.03
N PRO A 10 0.24 -5.77 5.60
CA PRO A 10 1.48 -6.01 4.88
C PRO A 10 1.27 -7.03 3.76
N ILE A 11 1.97 -6.84 2.64
CA ILE A 11 1.98 -7.80 1.55
C ILE A 11 3.36 -8.42 1.42
N SER A 12 3.41 -9.74 1.33
CA SER A 12 4.62 -10.49 1.06
C SER A 12 4.38 -11.53 -0.03
N LEU A 13 5.44 -11.92 -0.75
CA LEU A 13 5.34 -12.93 -1.81
C LEU A 13 4.77 -14.27 -1.31
N PRO A 14 5.16 -14.81 -0.14
CA PRO A 14 4.56 -16.02 0.41
C PRO A 14 3.06 -15.88 0.64
N LEU A 15 2.61 -14.73 1.16
CA LEU A 15 1.18 -14.48 1.42
C LEU A 15 0.35 -14.56 0.13
N LEU A 16 0.86 -14.07 -0.99
CA LEU A 16 0.14 -14.11 -2.28
C LEU A 16 -0.15 -15.53 -2.79
N GLY A 17 0.49 -16.55 -2.24
CA GLY A 17 0.25 -17.97 -2.54
C GLY A 17 -0.94 -18.57 -1.78
N HIS A 18 -1.41 -17.94 -0.70
CA HIS A 18 -2.56 -18.42 0.06
C HIS A 18 -3.89 -18.08 -0.63
N ALA A 19 -4.91 -18.91 -0.36
CA ALA A 19 -6.27 -18.69 -0.87
C ALA A 19 -6.90 -17.42 -0.28
N ASN A 20 -6.72 -17.18 1.03
CA ASN A 20 -7.18 -15.96 1.70
C ASN A 20 -6.08 -15.39 2.64
N PRO A 21 -5.10 -14.66 2.09
CA PRO A 21 -3.99 -14.12 2.89
C PRO A 21 -4.43 -13.11 3.94
N TRP A 22 -5.50 -12.35 3.67
CA TRP A 22 -5.94 -11.27 4.55
C TRP A 22 -6.60 -11.81 5.80
N ALA A 23 -7.41 -12.87 5.68
CA ALA A 23 -7.97 -13.54 6.85
C ALA A 23 -6.87 -14.09 7.77
N LEU A 24 -5.78 -14.63 7.21
CA LEU A 24 -4.64 -15.10 8.00
C LEU A 24 -3.95 -13.96 8.75
N LEU A 25 -3.71 -12.82 8.09
CA LEU A 25 -3.10 -11.65 8.75
C LEU A 25 -4.01 -11.06 9.82
N LEU A 26 -5.30 -10.89 9.54
CA LEU A 26 -6.26 -10.37 10.52
C LEU A 26 -6.37 -11.29 11.74
N ALA A 27 -6.35 -12.61 11.56
CA ALA A 27 -6.38 -13.52 12.69
C ALA A 27 -5.07 -13.51 13.49
N LYS A 28 -3.93 -13.51 12.80
CA LYS A 28 -2.61 -13.68 13.43
C LYS A 28 -2.03 -12.38 14.01
N GLU A 29 -2.12 -11.28 13.29
CA GLU A 29 -1.52 -9.99 13.68
C GLU A 29 -2.48 -9.14 14.52
N GLU A 30 -3.78 -9.20 14.22
CA GLU A 30 -4.77 -8.31 14.84
C GLU A 30 -5.67 -9.00 15.88
N GLY A 31 -5.59 -10.33 15.98
CA GLY A 31 -6.30 -11.13 16.99
C GLY A 31 -7.79 -11.36 16.70
N PHE A 32 -8.24 -11.20 15.45
CA PHE A 32 -9.62 -11.55 15.08
C PHE A 32 -9.84 -13.07 15.11
N SER A 33 -11.06 -13.51 15.40
CA SER A 33 -11.45 -14.90 15.15
C SER A 33 -11.39 -15.20 13.65
N LEU A 34 -11.17 -16.47 13.26
CA LEU A 34 -11.12 -16.86 11.85
C LEU A 34 -12.42 -16.51 11.09
N SER A 35 -13.58 -16.63 11.74
CA SER A 35 -14.87 -16.26 11.15
C SER A 35 -14.96 -14.75 10.88
N ALA A 36 -14.60 -13.92 11.87
CA ALA A 36 -14.59 -12.46 11.70
C ALA A 36 -13.55 -12.03 10.68
N ALA A 37 -12.34 -12.62 10.72
CA ALA A 37 -11.26 -12.35 9.78
C ALA A 37 -11.66 -12.69 8.34
N SER A 38 -12.38 -13.80 8.12
CA SER A 38 -12.88 -14.18 6.79
C SER A 38 -13.86 -13.13 6.24
N LEU A 39 -14.82 -12.67 7.04
CA LEU A 39 -15.77 -11.63 6.61
C LEU A 39 -15.07 -10.29 6.34
N LEU A 40 -14.07 -9.94 7.15
CA LEU A 40 -13.31 -8.69 7.00
C LEU A 40 -12.33 -8.73 5.82
N SER A 41 -11.86 -9.92 5.43
CA SER A 41 -10.88 -10.11 4.35
C SER A 41 -11.33 -9.55 2.99
N GLU A 42 -12.65 -9.54 2.75
CA GLU A 42 -13.24 -9.01 1.51
C GLU A 42 -12.87 -7.54 1.27
N ARG A 43 -12.67 -6.77 2.34
CA ARG A 43 -12.27 -5.35 2.28
C ARG A 43 -10.89 -5.12 1.69
N TYR A 44 -10.04 -6.15 1.69
CA TYR A 44 -8.67 -6.10 1.22
C TYR A 44 -8.48 -6.92 -0.06
N ALA A 45 -9.53 -7.60 -0.54
CA ALA A 45 -9.46 -8.49 -1.70
C ALA A 45 -8.82 -7.78 -2.90
N PHE A 46 -7.98 -8.51 -3.62
CA PHE A 46 -7.41 -8.01 -4.86
C PHE A 46 -8.44 -8.08 -5.98
N LYS A 47 -8.52 -7.02 -6.77
CA LYS A 47 -9.06 -7.05 -8.12
C LYS A 47 -8.10 -7.83 -9.04
N SER A 48 -8.60 -8.31 -10.17
CA SER A 48 -7.89 -9.17 -11.13
C SER A 48 -6.47 -8.69 -11.46
N ASP A 49 -6.29 -7.38 -11.64
CA ASP A 49 -5.04 -6.78 -12.10
C ASP A 49 -4.07 -6.37 -10.99
N GLU A 50 -4.54 -6.28 -9.75
CA GLU A 50 -3.74 -5.80 -8.62
C GLU A 50 -2.78 -6.88 -8.09
N LYS A 51 -3.24 -8.14 -8.03
CA LYS A 51 -2.41 -9.26 -7.57
C LYS A 51 -1.19 -9.50 -8.47
N PRO A 52 -1.33 -9.51 -9.81
CA PRO A 52 -0.16 -9.53 -10.71
C PRO A 52 0.77 -8.33 -10.52
N PHE A 53 0.23 -7.12 -10.35
CA PHE A 53 1.03 -5.92 -10.14
C PHE A 53 1.90 -6.01 -8.89
N VAL A 54 1.32 -6.30 -7.71
CA VAL A 54 2.08 -6.39 -6.47
C VAL A 54 3.05 -7.56 -6.48
N ARG A 55 2.67 -8.70 -7.08
CA ARG A 55 3.59 -9.82 -7.26
C ARG A 55 4.82 -9.39 -8.05
N GLU A 56 4.63 -8.62 -9.11
CA GLU A 56 5.71 -8.14 -9.96
C GLU A 56 6.59 -7.12 -9.26
N LEU A 57 5.98 -6.19 -8.52
CA LEU A 57 6.68 -5.21 -7.69
C LEU A 57 7.61 -5.90 -6.69
N LEU A 58 7.08 -6.83 -5.89
CA LEU A 58 7.83 -7.51 -4.83
C LEU A 58 8.89 -8.49 -5.38
N ARG A 59 8.68 -9.08 -6.57
CA ARG A 59 9.69 -9.92 -7.23
C ARG A 59 10.89 -9.12 -7.71
N ARG A 60 10.66 -7.91 -8.25
CA ARG A 60 11.72 -7.11 -8.88
C ARG A 60 12.43 -6.15 -7.94
N LYS A 61 11.79 -5.72 -6.84
CA LYS A 61 12.34 -4.76 -5.88
C LYS A 61 12.26 -5.32 -4.46
N ARG A 62 13.34 -5.95 -3.98
CA ARG A 62 13.41 -6.50 -2.62
C ARG A 62 13.50 -5.44 -1.52
N ASN A 63 13.95 -4.24 -1.88
CA ASN A 63 14.01 -3.07 -1.01
C ASN A 63 12.67 -2.35 -0.89
N VAL A 64 11.60 -2.82 -1.55
CA VAL A 64 10.29 -2.17 -1.51
C VAL A 64 9.33 -3.03 -0.69
N TRP A 65 8.68 -2.39 0.27
CA TRP A 65 7.58 -2.98 1.03
C TRP A 65 6.27 -2.44 0.50
N ALA A 66 5.27 -3.31 0.35
CA ALA A 66 3.94 -2.96 -0.11
C ALA A 66 2.92 -3.34 0.96
N PHE A 67 1.92 -2.49 1.12
CA PHE A 67 0.83 -2.63 2.07
C PHE A 67 -0.50 -2.45 1.33
N ARG A 68 -1.45 -3.34 1.60
CA ARG A 68 -2.81 -3.27 1.04
C ARG A 68 -3.66 -2.38 1.93
N CYS A 69 -4.32 -1.39 1.34
CA CYS A 69 -5.30 -0.55 2.05
C CYS A 69 -6.68 -1.23 2.14
N ASP A 70 -7.46 -0.87 3.15
CA ASP A 70 -8.90 -1.15 3.23
C ASP A 70 -9.63 -0.35 2.14
N GLN A 71 -10.16 -1.04 1.13
CA GLN A 71 -10.82 -0.42 -0.03
C GLN A 71 -12.05 0.41 0.36
N ARG A 72 -12.69 0.13 1.51
CA ARG A 72 -13.88 0.87 1.95
C ARG A 72 -13.56 2.25 2.50
N ARG A 73 -12.28 2.58 2.70
CA ARG A 73 -11.84 3.84 3.32
C ARG A 73 -11.29 4.89 2.34
N PHE A 74 -11.28 4.64 1.03
CA PHE A 74 -10.73 5.60 0.04
C PHE A 74 -9.29 6.04 0.37
N ALA A 75 -8.47 5.12 0.86
CA ALA A 75 -7.08 5.37 1.24
C ALA A 75 -6.08 4.95 0.14
N GLY A 76 -6.58 4.81 -1.10
CA GLY A 76 -5.87 4.20 -2.22
C GLY A 76 -5.94 2.67 -2.21
N ASP A 77 -5.29 2.06 -3.20
CA ASP A 77 -5.17 0.61 -3.31
C ASP A 77 -3.98 0.08 -2.49
N PHE A 78 -2.88 0.85 -2.44
CA PHE A 78 -1.64 0.44 -1.78
C PHE A 78 -0.91 1.59 -1.10
N VAL A 79 -0.16 1.29 -0.05
CA VAL A 79 0.97 2.11 0.40
C VAL A 79 2.26 1.34 0.10
N VAL A 80 3.22 2.01 -0.52
CA VAL A 80 4.52 1.46 -0.87
C VAL A 80 5.61 2.26 -0.20
N VAL A 81 6.58 1.56 0.39
CA VAL A 81 7.72 2.18 1.08
C VAL A 81 9.02 1.64 0.50
N ASP A 82 9.90 2.53 0.08
CA ASP A 82 11.28 2.18 -0.24
C ASP A 82 12.12 2.12 1.04
N MET A 83 12.54 0.91 1.38
CA MET A 83 13.32 0.57 2.57
C MET A 83 14.84 0.69 2.35
N SER A 84 15.28 1.18 1.19
CA SER A 84 16.73 1.40 0.93
C SER A 84 17.34 2.42 1.89
N GLU A 85 16.54 3.35 2.39
CA GLU A 85 16.96 4.32 3.40
C GLU A 85 16.71 3.72 4.80
N PRO A 86 17.75 3.48 5.61
CA PRO A 86 17.58 2.87 6.93
C PRO A 86 16.79 3.75 7.89
N ARG A 87 16.84 5.08 7.74
CA ARG A 87 16.19 6.04 8.64
C ARG A 87 14.69 6.18 8.31
N PRO A 88 13.77 5.76 9.20
CA PRO A 88 12.34 5.74 8.91
C PRO A 88 11.76 7.09 8.47
N GLU A 89 12.30 8.21 8.96
CA GLU A 89 11.86 9.58 8.65
C GLU A 89 12.28 10.06 7.26
N ARG A 90 13.18 9.35 6.58
CA ARG A 90 13.70 9.69 5.25
C ARG A 90 13.25 8.72 4.15
N ARG A 91 12.57 7.64 4.53
CA ARG A 91 12.06 6.65 3.58
C ARG A 91 11.08 7.28 2.62
N TRP A 92 11.12 6.80 1.39
CA TRP A 92 10.21 7.26 0.36
C TRP A 92 8.91 6.49 0.48
N VAL A 93 7.82 7.20 0.72
CA VAL A 93 6.47 6.65 0.91
C VAL A 93 5.61 7.10 -0.25
N VAL A 94 4.88 6.18 -0.84
CA VAL A 94 3.93 6.47 -1.91
C VAL A 94 2.60 5.78 -1.63
N VAL A 95 1.52 6.54 -1.69
CA VAL A 95 0.16 5.99 -1.72
C VAL A 95 -0.28 5.88 -3.17
N LEU A 96 -0.70 4.67 -3.57
CA LEU A 96 -1.03 4.32 -4.94
C LEU A 96 -2.53 4.11 -5.11
N ASP A 97 -3.04 4.56 -6.25
CA ASP A 97 -4.38 4.24 -6.75
C ASP A 97 -4.25 3.74 -8.20
N LEU A 98 -4.56 2.47 -8.45
CA LEU A 98 -4.38 1.87 -9.77
C LEU A 98 -5.61 2.13 -10.63
N LYS A 99 -5.40 2.80 -11.76
CA LYS A 99 -6.45 3.09 -12.74
C LYS A 99 -6.07 2.50 -14.09
N MET A 100 -6.90 1.59 -14.57
CA MET A 100 -6.67 0.88 -15.84
C MET A 100 -6.57 1.86 -17.01
N GLY A 101 -5.49 1.75 -17.79
CA GLY A 101 -5.24 2.59 -18.96
C GLY A 101 -4.97 4.08 -18.67
N ALA A 102 -4.88 4.48 -17.40
CA ALA A 102 -4.64 5.87 -17.03
C ALA A 102 -3.14 6.25 -17.12
N PRO A 103 -2.82 7.48 -17.52
CA PRO A 103 -1.46 7.99 -17.43
C PRO A 103 -1.02 8.15 -15.96
N LEU A 104 0.30 8.26 -15.74
CA LEU A 104 0.84 8.57 -14.42
C LEU A 104 0.51 10.02 -14.04
N VAL A 105 -0.20 10.18 -12.93
CA VAL A 105 -0.47 11.47 -12.29
C VAL A 105 0.16 11.46 -10.90
N LEU A 106 0.99 12.46 -10.62
CA LEU A 106 1.65 12.63 -9.32
C LEU A 106 1.07 13.83 -8.59
N GLY A 107 0.94 13.71 -7.27
CA GLY A 107 0.47 14.78 -6.40
C GLY A 107 -1.05 14.99 -6.41
N GLY A 108 -1.55 15.66 -5.38
CA GLY A 108 -3.00 15.86 -5.15
C GLY A 108 -3.70 16.84 -6.09
N GLY A 109 -3.00 17.43 -7.07
CA GLY A 109 -3.52 18.48 -7.95
C GLY A 109 -4.38 18.02 -9.13
N GLY A 110 -4.46 16.72 -9.41
CA GLY A 110 -5.34 16.11 -10.43
C GLY A 110 -6.09 14.87 -9.95
N ALA A 111 -5.83 14.43 -8.72
CA ALA A 111 -6.45 13.28 -8.05
C ALA A 111 -7.59 13.74 -7.12
N GLY A 112 -8.48 14.58 -7.64
CA GLY A 112 -9.61 15.12 -6.88
C GLY A 112 -10.46 14.01 -6.25
N VAL A 113 -10.73 14.14 -4.95
CA VAL A 113 -11.71 13.38 -4.16
C VAL A 113 -11.34 11.93 -3.77
N GLN A 114 -10.49 11.20 -4.50
CA GLN A 114 -10.33 9.74 -4.29
C GLN A 114 -9.27 9.31 -3.25
N LEU A 115 -8.44 10.23 -2.75
CA LEU A 115 -7.38 9.94 -1.78
C LEU A 115 -7.52 10.77 -0.49
N THR A 116 -8.75 11.12 -0.12
CA THR A 116 -9.08 11.92 1.07
C THR A 116 -8.57 11.30 2.37
N GLN A 117 -8.37 9.98 2.39
CA GLN A 117 -7.90 9.23 3.56
C GLN A 117 -6.50 8.63 3.37
N ALA A 118 -5.73 9.07 2.36
CA ALA A 118 -4.35 8.63 2.19
C ALA A 118 -3.50 8.89 3.44
N GLN A 119 -3.75 10.02 4.10
CA GLN A 119 -3.14 10.35 5.39
C GLN A 119 -3.39 9.27 6.46
N LEU A 120 -4.62 8.75 6.58
CA LEU A 120 -4.93 7.71 7.56
C LEU A 120 -4.20 6.39 7.26
N ALA A 121 -4.03 6.03 5.98
CA ALA A 121 -3.24 4.84 5.64
C ALA A 121 -1.76 5.00 6.01
N VAL A 122 -1.20 6.20 5.81
CA VAL A 122 0.18 6.52 6.22
C VAL A 122 0.31 6.56 7.74
N GLU A 123 -0.65 7.12 8.47
CA GLU A 123 -0.66 7.10 9.94
C GLU A 123 -0.81 5.69 10.50
N ALA A 124 -1.69 4.88 9.93
CA ALA A 124 -1.82 3.48 10.28
C ALA A 124 -0.50 2.73 10.01
N LEU A 125 0.21 3.07 8.95
CA LEU A 125 1.53 2.52 8.67
C LEU A 125 2.59 3.00 9.66
N ALA A 126 2.56 4.27 10.07
CA ALA A 126 3.45 4.85 11.06
C ALA A 126 3.26 4.26 12.47
N SER A 127 2.08 3.70 12.76
CA SER A 127 1.86 2.94 14.00
C SER A 127 2.63 1.61 14.02
N ARG A 128 3.08 1.11 12.86
CA ARG A 128 3.93 -0.09 12.77
C ARG A 128 5.39 0.29 13.06
N GLN A 129 5.97 -0.38 14.05
CA GLN A 129 7.33 -0.10 14.50
C GLN A 129 8.36 -0.27 13.37
N GLY A 130 9.20 0.75 13.20
CA GLY A 130 10.35 0.67 12.31
C GLY A 130 10.05 0.72 10.82
N VAL A 131 8.83 1.10 10.40
CA VAL A 131 8.49 1.29 8.97
C VAL A 131 8.65 2.74 8.53
N ILE A 132 7.97 3.67 9.18
CA ILE A 132 8.07 5.12 8.95
C ILE A 132 7.81 5.85 10.27
N THR A 133 8.17 7.13 10.37
CA THR A 133 7.82 7.95 11.52
C THR A 133 6.41 8.57 11.37
N PRO A 134 5.72 8.89 12.47
CA PRO A 134 4.53 9.73 12.42
C PRO A 134 4.81 11.05 11.67
N GLY A 135 3.85 11.49 10.85
CA GLY A 135 4.02 12.68 10.00
C GLY A 135 4.97 12.52 8.81
N ALA A 136 5.36 11.28 8.47
CA ALA A 136 6.16 11.01 7.27
C ALA A 136 5.50 11.61 6.02
N ARG A 137 6.31 12.31 5.22
CA ARG A 137 5.86 12.82 3.92
C ARG A 137 5.65 11.65 2.96
N TYR A 138 4.60 11.73 2.17
CA TYR A 138 4.30 10.75 1.14
C TYR A 138 3.96 11.45 -0.17
N GLU A 139 4.11 10.71 -1.26
CA GLU A 139 3.67 11.10 -2.59
C GLU A 139 2.39 10.34 -2.93
N LEU A 140 1.51 10.98 -3.69
CA LEU A 140 0.35 10.32 -4.28
C LEU A 140 0.69 10.00 -5.72
N ALA A 141 0.42 8.76 -6.14
CA ALA A 141 0.56 8.36 -7.53
C ALA A 141 -0.67 7.58 -7.99
N THR A 142 -1.22 8.01 -9.13
CA THR A 142 -2.33 7.33 -9.80
C THR A 142 -1.92 6.99 -11.22
N GLY A 143 -2.30 5.81 -11.70
CA GLY A 143 -2.03 5.44 -13.08
C GLY A 143 -2.18 3.94 -13.33
N ASP A 144 -1.93 3.54 -14.56
CA ASP A 144 -1.93 2.13 -14.93
C ASP A 144 -0.73 1.38 -14.32
N LYS A 145 -0.92 0.07 -14.09
CA LYS A 145 0.03 -0.84 -13.46
C LYS A 145 1.42 -0.77 -14.10
N GLY A 146 1.51 -0.69 -15.43
CA GLY A 146 2.78 -0.63 -16.15
C GLY A 146 3.54 0.66 -15.85
N VAL A 147 2.86 1.80 -15.99
CA VAL A 147 3.47 3.12 -15.81
C VAL A 147 3.90 3.35 -14.35
N ILE A 148 3.06 2.94 -13.38
CA ILE A 148 3.39 3.02 -11.96
C ILE A 148 4.60 2.14 -11.63
N LEU A 149 4.66 0.92 -12.17
CA LEU A 149 5.78 0.01 -11.93
C LEU A 149 7.09 0.59 -12.48
N ASP A 150 7.08 1.17 -13.69
CA ASP A 150 8.27 1.79 -14.28
C ASP A 150 8.71 3.05 -13.54
N TRP A 151 7.78 3.83 -13.02
CA TRP A 151 8.08 4.98 -12.17
C TRP A 151 8.69 4.57 -10.81
N LEU A 152 8.09 3.58 -10.11
CA LEU A 152 8.66 3.02 -8.88
C LEU A 152 10.05 2.40 -9.11
N ARG A 153 10.29 1.85 -10.30
CA ARG A 153 11.61 1.33 -10.70
C ARG A 153 12.65 2.43 -10.83
N ALA A 154 12.33 3.51 -11.54
CA ALA A 154 13.20 4.68 -11.65
C ALA A 154 13.54 5.26 -10.26
N GLY A 155 12.61 5.10 -9.32
CA GLY A 155 12.78 5.50 -7.93
C GLY A 155 12.74 7.02 -7.75
N ARG A 156 12.94 7.48 -6.51
CA ARG A 156 12.96 8.91 -6.17
C ARG A 156 14.06 9.73 -6.87
N ARG A 157 14.97 9.09 -7.63
CA ARG A 157 16.12 9.75 -8.29
C ARG A 157 15.73 10.81 -9.33
N ARG A 158 14.49 10.85 -9.81
CA ARG A 158 14.01 11.90 -10.74
C ARG A 158 13.50 13.18 -10.06
N GLY A 159 13.35 13.20 -8.74
CA GLY A 159 12.82 14.37 -7.99
C GLY A 159 13.87 15.30 -7.39
N ARG A 160 15.18 15.04 -7.58
CA ARG A 160 16.24 16.01 -7.27
C ARG A 160 16.73 16.65 -8.57
N SER A 161 15.96 17.59 -9.10
CA SER A 161 16.46 18.58 -10.03
C SER A 161 15.86 19.91 -9.60
N ALA A 162 16.77 20.80 -9.18
CA ALA A 162 16.57 22.16 -8.65
C ALA A 162 15.93 22.25 -7.25
#